data_AF-A0A8E1RZS8-F1
#
_entry.id   AF-A0A8E1RZS8-F1
#
_cell.length_a   1.000
_cell.length_b   1.000
_cell.length_c   1.000
_cell.angle_alpha   90.00
_cell.angle_beta   90.00
_cell.angle_gamma   90.00
#
_symmetry.space_group_name_H-M   'P 1'
#
loop_
_entity.id
_entity.type
_entity.pdbx_description
1 polymer ?
#
loop_
_entity_poly.entity_id
_entity_poly.type
_entity_poly.pdbx_seq_one_letter_code
_entity_poly.pdbx_strand_id
1 'polypeptide(L)'
;MYMRLDVFAELLGVLPGELLHAARTGGLLDGMPLPRRRQVRGAAVMFDHAEAMAFAVSWRARTPEPAPAPSGAPLVALDAAAEEAGIAPLALWQAVKTGKKLRGVAPPAAEKSDHGQLLFEPAAVAQFAQRYRSALKKSE
;
A
#
# COMPACT_ATOMS: atom_id res chain seq x y z
N MET A 1 -5.43 -24.81 -17.72
CA MET A 1 -6.49 -24.87 -16.68
C MET A 1 -6.61 -23.49 -16.07
N TYR A 2 -7.79 -23.06 -15.62
CA TYR A 2 -8.00 -21.68 -15.16
C TYR A 2 -8.58 -21.64 -13.74
N MET A 3 -8.13 -20.66 -12.95
CA MET A 3 -8.54 -20.41 -11.58
C MET A 3 -9.50 -19.21 -11.54
N ARG A 4 -10.56 -19.30 -10.74
CA ARG A 4 -11.47 -18.17 -10.49
C ARG A 4 -10.78 -17.09 -9.67
N LEU A 5 -11.17 -15.84 -9.91
CA LEU A 5 -10.67 -14.69 -9.17
C LEU A 5 -10.83 -14.84 -7.65
N ASP A 6 -11.99 -15.30 -7.16
CA ASP A 6 -12.23 -15.43 -5.70
C ASP A 6 -11.27 -16.42 -5.04
N VAL A 7 -11.06 -17.57 -5.69
CA VAL A 7 -10.12 -18.61 -5.25
C VAL A 7 -8.67 -18.09 -5.30
N PHE A 8 -8.35 -17.29 -6.32
CA PHE A 8 -7.03 -16.70 -6.42
C PHE A 8 -6.81 -15.64 -5.33
N ALA A 9 -7.82 -14.81 -5.03
CA ALA A 9 -7.76 -13.83 -3.96
C ALA A 9 -7.53 -14.48 -2.59
N GLU A 10 -8.23 -15.59 -2.32
CA GLU A 10 -8.06 -16.39 -1.10
C GLU A 10 -6.64 -16.96 -0.98
N LEU A 11 -6.09 -17.49 -2.09
CA LEU A 11 -4.73 -18.04 -2.12
C LEU A 11 -3.65 -16.99 -1.77
N LEU A 12 -3.91 -15.73 -2.13
CA LEU A 12 -3.06 -14.57 -1.90
C LEU A 12 -3.33 -13.91 -0.54
N GLY A 13 -4.44 -14.21 0.12
CA GLY A 13 -4.86 -13.54 1.36
C GLY A 13 -5.30 -12.08 1.15
N VAL A 14 -5.81 -11.74 -0.04
CA VAL A 14 -6.29 -10.38 -0.38
C VAL A 14 -7.79 -10.37 -0.63
N LEU A 15 -8.39 -9.18 -0.61
CA LEU A 15 -9.81 -9.04 -0.90
C LEU A 15 -10.09 -9.27 -2.40
N PRO A 16 -11.14 -10.03 -2.77
CA PRO A 16 -11.51 -10.22 -4.18
C PRO A 16 -11.73 -8.91 -4.94
N GLY A 17 -12.28 -7.89 -4.27
CA GLY A 17 -12.48 -6.55 -4.84
C GLY A 17 -11.17 -5.85 -5.21
N GLU A 18 -10.12 -6.04 -4.42
CA GLU A 18 -8.78 -5.49 -4.65
C GLU A 18 -8.14 -6.15 -5.88
N LEU A 19 -8.18 -7.49 -5.93
CA LEU A 19 -7.69 -8.25 -7.08
C LEU A 19 -8.46 -7.92 -8.37
N LEU A 20 -9.78 -7.74 -8.27
CA LEU A 20 -10.61 -7.32 -9.41
C LEU A 20 -10.27 -5.91 -9.88
N HIS A 21 -10.04 -4.99 -8.95
CA HIS A 21 -9.62 -3.63 -9.27
C HIS A 21 -8.26 -3.63 -9.98
N ALA A 22 -7.27 -4.29 -9.38
CA ALA A 22 -5.92 -4.48 -9.94
C ALA A 22 -5.96 -5.06 -11.35
N ALA A 23 -6.78 -6.09 -11.55
CA ALA A 23 -6.97 -6.68 -12.88
C ALA A 23 -7.53 -5.64 -13.86
N ARG A 24 -8.54 -4.85 -13.50
CA ARG A 24 -9.22 -3.91 -14.41
C ARG A 24 -8.40 -2.67 -14.77
N THR A 25 -7.58 -2.15 -13.84
CA THR A 25 -6.95 -0.83 -14.02
C THR A 25 -5.55 -0.90 -14.61
N GLY A 26 -4.67 -1.74 -14.06
CA GLY A 26 -3.25 -1.74 -14.44
C GLY A 26 -2.65 -3.13 -14.65
N GLY A 27 -3.37 -4.20 -14.30
CA GLY A 27 -2.81 -5.54 -14.30
C GLY A 27 -1.68 -5.74 -13.30
N LEU A 28 -1.58 -4.88 -12.29
CA LEU A 28 -0.57 -4.94 -11.24
C LEU A 28 -1.25 -5.06 -9.88
N LEU A 29 -0.76 -5.95 -9.02
CA LEU A 29 -1.14 -6.06 -7.62
C LEU A 29 0.10 -5.82 -6.78
N ASP A 30 0.10 -4.75 -5.99
CA ASP A 30 1.25 -4.29 -5.19
C ASP A 30 2.56 -4.18 -6.00
N GLY A 31 2.46 -3.61 -7.21
CA GLY A 31 3.58 -3.48 -8.15
C GLY A 31 3.99 -4.76 -8.88
N MET A 32 3.41 -5.91 -8.56
CA MET A 32 3.67 -7.18 -9.25
C MET A 32 2.68 -7.41 -10.41
N PRO A 33 3.14 -7.83 -11.59
CA PRO A 33 2.26 -8.11 -12.72
C PRO A 33 1.38 -9.32 -12.45
N LEU A 34 0.07 -9.12 -12.63
CA LEU A 34 -0.93 -10.17 -12.48
C LEU A 34 -0.76 -11.23 -13.58
N PRO A 35 -1.08 -12.51 -13.26
CA PRO A 35 -1.12 -13.58 -14.23
C PRO A 35 -2.04 -13.27 -15.42
N ARG A 36 -1.76 -13.91 -16.55
CA ARG A 36 -2.65 -13.86 -17.72
C ARG A 36 -4.06 -14.24 -17.31
N ARG A 37 -4.99 -13.38 -17.70
CA ARG A 37 -6.41 -13.53 -17.41
C ARG A 37 -7.19 -13.77 -18.68
N ARG A 38 -8.29 -14.50 -18.53
CA ARG A 38 -9.33 -14.68 -19.53
C ARG A 38 -10.65 -14.26 -18.93
N GLN A 39 -11.37 -13.40 -19.63
CA GLN A 39 -12.75 -13.10 -19.30
C GLN A 39 -13.63 -14.09 -20.04
N VAL A 40 -14.46 -14.83 -19.31
CA VAL A 40 -15.44 -15.73 -19.91
C VAL A 40 -16.77 -15.00 -20.09
N ARG A 41 -17.53 -15.32 -21.15
CA ARG A 41 -18.86 -14.76 -21.39
C ARG A 41 -19.72 -14.96 -20.14
N GLY A 42 -20.12 -13.86 -19.50
CA GLY A 42 -20.79 -13.87 -18.19
C GLY A 42 -20.05 -13.12 -17.06
N ALA A 43 -18.96 -12.41 -17.35
CA ALA A 43 -18.24 -11.49 -16.46
C ALA A 43 -17.30 -12.10 -15.39
N ALA A 44 -17.15 -13.43 -15.35
CA ALA A 44 -16.15 -14.07 -14.49
C ALA A 44 -14.73 -13.80 -15.02
N VAL A 45 -13.89 -13.18 -14.19
CA VAL A 45 -12.44 -13.05 -14.42
C VAL A 45 -11.78 -14.34 -13.96
N MET A 46 -11.03 -14.96 -14.85
CA MET A 46 -10.29 -16.19 -14.57
C MET A 46 -8.82 -16.01 -14.91
N PHE A 47 -7.94 -16.57 -14.10
CA PHE A 47 -6.49 -16.52 -14.25
C PHE A 47 -5.97 -17.87 -14.71
N ASP A 48 -4.92 -17.89 -15.53
CA ASP A 48 -4.25 -19.16 -15.84
C ASP A 48 -3.74 -19.79 -14.54
N HIS A 49 -4.04 -21.08 -14.34
CA HIS A 49 -3.75 -21.76 -13.08
C HIS A 49 -2.23 -21.88 -12.82
N ALA A 50 -1.43 -22.16 -13.85
CA ALA A 50 0.01 -22.33 -13.68
C ALA A 50 0.68 -20.99 -13.34
N GLU A 51 0.28 -19.93 -14.03
CA GLU A 51 0.78 -18.57 -13.75
C GLU A 51 0.27 -18.05 -12.39
N ALA A 52 -0.97 -18.34 -12.02
CA ALA A 52 -1.53 -17.97 -10.71
C ALA A 52 -0.78 -18.64 -9.55
N MET A 53 -0.39 -19.91 -9.71
CA MET A 53 0.39 -20.62 -8.70
C MET A 53 1.83 -20.08 -8.61
N ALA A 54 2.49 -19.82 -9.75
CA ALA A 54 3.83 -19.21 -9.77
C ALA A 54 3.82 -17.80 -9.16
N PHE A 55 2.77 -17.02 -9.46
CA PHE A 55 2.54 -15.74 -8.84
C PHE A 55 2.30 -15.88 -7.34
N ALA A 56 1.48 -16.83 -6.87
CA ALA A 56 1.23 -17.06 -5.46
C ALA A 56 2.51 -17.43 -4.67
N VAL A 57 3.39 -18.24 -5.27
CA VAL A 57 4.71 -18.54 -4.69
C VAL A 57 5.54 -17.27 -4.56
N SER A 58 5.64 -16.49 -5.64
CA SER A 58 6.34 -15.19 -5.62
C SER A 58 5.69 -14.21 -4.65
N TRP A 59 4.37 -14.28 -4.50
CA TRP A 59 3.56 -13.42 -3.64
C TRP A 59 3.77 -13.74 -2.16
N ARG A 60 4.01 -15.00 -1.83
CA ARG A 60 4.39 -15.41 -0.46
C ARG A 60 5.87 -15.23 -0.18
N ALA A 61 6.71 -15.37 -1.20
CA ALA A 61 8.15 -15.24 -1.12
C ALA A 61 8.61 -13.79 -1.04
N ARG A 62 7.79 -12.83 -1.50
CA ARG A 62 8.08 -11.44 -1.17
C ARG A 62 7.97 -11.27 0.32
N THR A 63 9.12 -11.01 0.94
CA THR A 63 9.15 -10.33 2.22
C THR A 63 8.35 -9.05 1.99
N PRO A 64 7.17 -8.84 2.59
CA PRO A 64 6.66 -7.49 2.69
C PRO A 64 7.83 -6.72 3.28
N GLU A 65 8.26 -5.62 2.64
CA GLU A 65 9.28 -4.76 3.24
C GLU A 65 8.84 -4.59 4.69
N PRO A 66 9.59 -5.14 5.66
CA PRO A 66 9.08 -5.20 7.01
C PRO A 66 8.81 -3.76 7.38
N ALA A 67 7.56 -3.45 7.71
CA ALA A 67 7.29 -2.24 8.46
C ALA A 67 8.36 -2.23 9.56
N PRO A 68 9.19 -1.17 9.65
CA PRO A 68 10.28 -1.15 10.59
C PRO A 68 9.72 -1.57 11.93
N ALA A 69 10.34 -2.56 12.58
CA ALA A 69 9.83 -3.11 13.83
C ALA A 69 9.42 -1.94 14.73
N PRO A 70 8.19 -1.94 15.28
CA PRO A 70 7.73 -0.84 16.10
C PRO A 70 8.80 -0.61 17.15
N SER A 71 9.32 0.61 17.22
CA SER A 71 10.58 0.88 17.93
C SER A 71 10.44 0.66 19.45
N GLY A 72 9.26 0.25 19.94
CA GLY A 72 8.83 0.34 21.33
C GLY A 72 8.65 1.78 21.79
N ALA A 73 8.89 2.75 20.90
CA ALA A 73 8.75 4.16 21.17
C ALA A 73 7.27 4.54 21.16
N PRO A 74 6.84 5.51 21.98
CA PRO A 74 5.48 6.02 21.93
C PRO A 74 5.15 6.50 20.52
N LEU A 75 4.06 5.99 19.95
CA LEU A 75 3.56 6.47 18.65
C LEU A 75 3.27 7.97 18.73
N VAL A 76 3.58 8.70 17.67
CA VAL A 76 3.36 10.15 17.60
C VAL A 76 2.03 10.47 16.92
N ALA A 77 1.36 11.50 17.43
CA ALA A 77 0.12 12.00 16.86
C ALA A 77 0.36 12.71 15.51
N LEU A 78 -0.70 12.80 14.70
CA LEU A 78 -0.71 13.51 13.42
C LEU A 78 -0.09 14.91 13.48
N ASP A 79 -0.43 15.70 14.51
CA ASP A 79 0.04 17.09 14.60
C ASP A 79 1.56 17.16 14.81
N ALA A 80 2.10 16.32 15.71
CA ALA A 80 3.54 16.22 15.92
C ALA A 80 4.27 15.70 14.66
N ALA A 81 3.67 14.73 13.96
CA ALA A 81 4.24 14.22 12.72
C ALA A 81 4.25 15.27 11.59
N ALA A 82 3.21 16.09 11.53
CA ALA A 82 3.08 17.18 10.57
C ALA A 82 4.07 18.31 10.87
N GLU A 83 4.24 18.66 12.15
CA GLU A 83 5.23 19.63 12.62
C GLU A 83 6.65 19.18 12.28
N GLU A 84 7.00 17.92 12.55
CA GLU A 84 8.29 17.33 12.18
C GLU A 84 8.51 17.40 10.67
N ALA A 85 7.48 17.14 9.86
CA ALA A 85 7.61 17.25 8.39
C ALA A 85 7.58 18.69 7.86
N GLY A 86 7.18 19.68 8.68
CA GLY A 86 6.91 21.05 8.23
C GLY A 86 5.71 21.14 7.26
N ILE A 87 4.68 20.32 7.47
CA ILE A 87 3.49 20.22 6.62
C ILE A 87 2.25 20.59 7.44
N ALA A 88 1.22 21.13 6.79
CA ALA A 88 -0.08 21.29 7.44
C ALA A 88 -0.67 19.93 7.86
N PRO A 89 -1.15 19.75 9.11
CA PRO A 89 -1.69 18.48 9.60
C PRO A 89 -2.80 17.90 8.72
N LEU A 90 -3.68 18.76 8.19
CA LEU A 90 -4.76 18.35 7.29
C LEU A 90 -4.23 17.79 5.96
N ALA A 91 -3.15 18.34 5.43
CA ALA A 91 -2.55 17.86 4.19
C ALA A 91 -1.91 16.48 4.39
N LEU A 92 -1.25 16.27 5.54
CA LEU A 92 -0.73 14.95 5.93
C LEU A 92 -1.86 13.94 6.11
N TRP A 93 -2.94 14.32 6.81
CA TRP A 93 -4.11 13.47 7.01
C TRP A 93 -4.76 13.05 5.69
N GLN A 94 -4.96 14.00 4.77
CA GLN A 94 -5.54 13.71 3.45
C GLN A 94 -4.63 12.78 2.65
N ALA A 95 -3.32 13.02 2.66
CA ALA A 95 -2.35 12.16 1.97
C ALA A 95 -2.41 10.72 2.48
N VAL A 96 -2.42 10.52 3.80
CA VAL A 96 -2.54 9.21 4.43
C VAL A 96 -3.87 8.53 4.06
N LYS A 97 -5.00 9.25 4.14
CA LYS A 97 -6.32 8.67 3.85
C LYS A 97 -6.52 8.30 2.38
N THR A 98 -5.91 9.06 1.47
CA THR A 98 -6.09 8.89 0.02
C THR A 98 -4.95 8.09 -0.63
N GLY A 99 -3.87 7.80 0.10
CA GLY A 99 -2.63 7.25 -0.45
C GLY A 99 -1.89 8.21 -1.39
N LYS A 100 -2.29 9.49 -1.45
CA LYS A 100 -1.72 10.47 -2.36
C LYS A 100 -0.32 10.87 -1.91
N LYS A 101 0.63 10.84 -2.83
CA LYS A 101 2.01 11.29 -2.59
C LYS A 101 2.06 12.81 -2.44
N LEU A 102 2.76 13.29 -1.42
CA LEU A 102 3.05 14.70 -1.20
C LEU A 102 4.40 15.03 -1.85
N ARG A 103 4.39 15.86 -2.89
CA ARG A 103 5.60 16.20 -3.68
C ARG A 103 6.38 14.95 -4.15
N GLY A 104 5.64 13.91 -4.54
CA GLY A 104 6.23 12.64 -4.99
C GLY A 104 6.69 11.71 -3.86
N VAL A 105 6.61 12.12 -2.59
CA VAL A 105 6.94 11.31 -1.42
C VAL A 105 5.68 10.66 -0.87
N ALA A 106 5.71 9.35 -0.64
CA ALA A 106 4.60 8.64 -0.02
C ALA A 106 4.47 9.06 1.46
N PRO A 107 3.24 9.27 1.97
CA PRO A 107 3.05 9.59 3.38
C PRO A 107 3.51 8.43 4.28
N PRO A 108 3.91 8.70 5.53
CA PRO A 108 4.27 7.65 6.47
C PRO A 108 3.06 6.76 6.74
N ALA A 109 3.31 5.48 6.96
CA ALA A 109 2.27 4.53 7.38
C ALA A 109 1.69 5.00 8.72
N ALA A 110 0.36 4.97 8.80
CA ALA A 110 -0.37 5.39 9.98
C ALA A 110 -1.18 4.24 10.54
N GLU A 111 -1.10 4.04 11.83
CA GLU A 111 -1.96 3.16 12.59
C GLU A 111 -3.17 3.94 13.07
N LYS A 112 -4.35 3.29 13.07
CA LYS A 112 -5.55 3.89 13.64
C LYS A 112 -5.65 3.43 15.09
N SER A 113 -5.72 4.38 16.01
CA SER A 113 -6.12 4.07 17.39
C SER A 113 -7.59 3.67 17.45
N ASP A 114 -8.00 3.05 18.56
CA ASP A 114 -9.41 2.69 18.83
C ASP A 114 -10.35 3.91 18.82
N HIS A 115 -9.80 5.12 19.02
CA HIS A 115 -10.52 6.40 18.95
C HIS A 115 -10.48 7.05 17.56
N GLY A 116 -9.97 6.35 16.53
CA GLY A 116 -9.93 6.83 15.15
C GLY A 116 -8.84 7.86 14.85
N GLN A 117 -7.93 8.11 15.79
CA GLN A 117 -6.77 9.00 15.58
C GLN A 117 -5.71 8.28 14.74
N LEU A 118 -5.01 9.04 13.89
CA LEU A 118 -3.85 8.55 13.17
C LEU A 118 -2.62 8.69 14.06
N LEU A 119 -2.00 7.55 14.35
CA LEU A 119 -0.77 7.42 15.10
C LEU A 119 0.33 6.95 14.15
N PHE A 120 1.53 7.47 14.33
CA PHE A 120 2.64 7.23 13.42
C PHE A 120 3.87 6.75 14.20
N GLU A 121 4.63 5.87 13.57
CA GLU A 121 5.93 5.47 14.08
C GLU A 121 6.93 6.64 13.95
N PRO A 122 7.63 7.05 15.04
CA PRO A 122 8.56 8.17 15.00
C PRO A 122 9.63 8.02 13.90
N ALA A 123 10.15 6.81 13.71
CA ALA A 123 11.14 6.51 12.69
C ALA A 123 10.59 6.70 11.26
N ALA A 124 9.33 6.32 11.03
CA ALA A 124 8.67 6.50 9.74
C ALA A 124 8.42 7.99 9.44
N VAL A 125 8.02 8.75 10.45
CA VAL A 125 7.85 10.21 10.36
C VAL A 125 9.19 10.89 10.03
N ALA A 126 10.27 10.55 10.73
CA ALA A 126 11.59 11.13 10.50
C ALA A 126 12.10 10.87 9.07
N GLN A 127 11.97 9.63 8.58
CA GLN A 127 12.33 9.28 7.20
C GLN A 127 11.48 10.03 6.17
N PHE A 128 10.17 10.12 6.40
CA PHE A 128 9.27 10.89 5.55
C PHE A 128 9.65 12.36 5.52
N ALA A 129 9.85 13.00 6.69
CA ALA A 129 10.22 14.40 6.82
C ALA A 129 11.54 14.70 6.08
N GLN A 130 12.54 13.84 6.22
CA GLN A 130 13.82 13.98 5.51
C GLN A 130 13.65 13.92 3.99
N ARG A 131 12.89 12.94 3.49
CA ARG A 131 12.61 12.79 2.05
C ARG A 131 11.79 13.97 1.51
N TYR A 132 10.78 14.41 2.27
CA TYR A 132 9.91 15.51 1.88
C TYR A 132 10.66 16.85 1.81
N ARG A 133 11.48 17.18 2.82
CA ARG A 133 12.35 18.37 2.80
C ARG A 133 13.36 18.33 1.65
N SER A 134 13.89 17.15 1.34
CA SER A 134 14.81 16.97 0.21
C SER A 134 14.11 17.18 -1.14
N ALA A 135 12.85 16.75 -1.26
CA ALA A 135 12.02 16.96 -2.45
C ALA A 135 11.62 18.44 -2.63
N LEU A 136 11.38 19.17 -1.54
CA LEU A 136 11.14 20.62 -1.57
C LEU A 136 12.35 21.37 -2.14
N LYS A 137 13.56 21.08 -1.64
CA LYS A 137 14.81 21.70 -2.11
C LYS A 137 15.15 21.41 -3.58
N LYS A 138 14.67 20.30 -4.13
CA LYS A 138 14.84 19.93 -5.54
C LYS A 138 13.86 20.62 -6.49
N SER A 139 12.86 21.31 -5.94
CA SER A 139 11.80 21.99 -6.70
C SER A 139 11.99 23.51 -6.78
N GLU A 140 13.07 24.03 -6.19
CA GLU A 140 13.60 25.39 -6.40
C GLU A 140 14.70 25.34 -7.48
#